data_AF-A0A4Q3CM25-F1
#
_entry.id   AF-A0A4Q3CM25-F1
#
_cell.length_a   1.000
_cell.length_b   1.000
_cell.length_c   1.000
_cell.angle_alpha   90.00
_cell.angle_beta   90.00
_cell.angle_gamma   90.00
#
_symmetry.space_group_name_H-M   'P 1'
#
loop_
_entity.id
_entity.type
_entity.pdbx_description
1 polymer ?
#
loop_
_entity_poly.entity_id
_entity_poly.type
_entity_poly.pdbx_seq_one_letter_code
_entity_poly.pdbx_strand_id
1 'polypeptide(L)'
;MKYLHTMIRVSDPDATIRFFELLGLKEVRRIDSEAGRFSLIFLAPPGQPEAQIELTYNWDEKGYDGGRNFGHLAYEVEDIYAKCQDLVDKGVEILRPPRDGYMAFIKS
;
A
#
# COMPACT_ATOMS: atom_id res chain seq x y z
N MET A 1 25.18 1.17 3.76
CA MET A 1 23.94 1.48 3.00
C MET A 1 22.77 0.86 3.75
N LYS A 2 21.66 1.57 3.96
CA LYS A 2 20.46 1.06 4.65
C LYS A 2 19.23 1.34 3.79
N TYR A 3 18.39 0.33 3.58
CA TYR A 3 17.09 0.51 2.94
C TYR A 3 16.11 1.18 3.89
N LEU A 4 15.33 2.15 3.42
CA LEU A 4 14.45 2.96 4.27
C LEU A 4 12.97 2.79 3.94
N HIS A 5 12.59 2.84 2.66
CA HIS A 5 11.20 2.71 2.22
C HIS A 5 11.10 2.49 0.71
N THR A 6 9.93 2.02 0.24
CA THR A 6 9.47 2.23 -1.15
C THR A 6 8.50 3.40 -1.17
N MET A 7 8.61 4.31 -2.13
CA MET A 7 7.66 5.41 -2.29
C MET A 7 6.75 5.19 -3.50
N ILE A 8 5.45 5.44 -3.32
CA ILE A 8 4.47 5.59 -4.40
C ILE A 8 3.76 6.93 -4.29
N ARG A 9 3.40 7.51 -5.43
CA ARG A 9 2.53 8.69 -5.47
C ARG A 9 1.07 8.27 -5.47
N VAL A 10 0.25 8.99 -4.72
CA VAL A 10 -1.18 8.69 -4.56
C VAL A 10 -2.00 9.95 -4.79
N SER A 11 -3.17 9.81 -5.40
CA SER A 11 -4.12 10.92 -5.60
C SER A 11 -5.20 10.99 -4.51
N ASP A 12 -5.45 9.86 -3.83
CA ASP A 12 -6.37 9.75 -2.70
C ASP A 12 -5.64 9.03 -1.55
N PRO A 13 -5.00 9.77 -0.63
CA PRO A 13 -4.25 9.17 0.46
C PRO A 13 -5.15 8.38 1.40
N ASP A 14 -6.38 8.84 1.66
CA ASP A 14 -7.28 8.19 2.60
C ASP A 14 -7.77 6.84 2.07
N ALA A 15 -8.13 6.76 0.78
CA ALA A 15 -8.45 5.48 0.15
C ALA A 15 -7.26 4.53 0.16
N THR A 16 -6.06 5.04 -0.11
CA THR A 16 -4.84 4.22 -0.14
C THR A 16 -4.47 3.71 1.25
N ILE A 17 -4.57 4.55 2.29
CA ILE A 17 -4.35 4.15 3.68
C ILE A 17 -5.33 3.03 4.07
N ARG A 18 -6.64 3.22 3.80
CA ARG A 18 -7.65 2.20 4.09
C ARG A 18 -7.32 0.87 3.42
N PHE A 19 -6.87 0.88 2.17
CA PHE A 19 -6.43 -0.34 1.48
C PHE A 19 -5.28 -1.05 2.22
N PHE A 20 -4.24 -0.32 2.62
CA PHE A 20 -3.11 -0.90 3.36
C PHE A 20 -3.51 -1.35 4.78
N GLU A 21 -4.47 -0.71 5.42
CA GLU A 21 -5.05 -1.16 6.69
C GLU A 21 -5.77 -2.51 6.55
N LEU A 22 -6.39 -2.81 5.40
CA LEU A 22 -6.97 -4.14 5.13
C LEU A 22 -5.89 -5.25 5.10
N LEU A 23 -4.68 -4.89 4.71
CA LEU A 23 -3.49 -5.75 4.76
C LEU A 23 -2.84 -5.76 6.15
N GLY A 24 -3.32 -4.94 7.09
CA GLY A 24 -2.87 -4.87 8.48
C GLY A 24 -1.75 -3.85 8.74
N LEU A 25 -1.34 -3.08 7.74
CA LEU A 25 -0.36 -2.01 7.93
C LEU A 25 -0.96 -0.87 8.76
N LYS A 26 -0.08 -0.12 9.43
CA LYS A 26 -0.46 1.04 10.24
C LYS A 26 0.37 2.26 9.89
N GLU A 27 -0.24 3.44 10.01
CA GLU A 27 0.51 4.69 9.86
C GLU A 27 1.50 4.80 11.02
N VAL A 28 2.78 4.95 10.68
CA VAL A 28 3.87 5.06 11.64
C VAL A 28 4.45 6.47 11.69
N ARG A 29 4.25 7.27 10.64
CA ARG A 29 4.74 8.64 10.55
C ARG A 29 4.02 9.40 9.44
N ARG A 30 3.78 10.69 9.66
CA ARG A 30 3.29 11.63 8.66
C ARG A 30 4.04 12.95 8.74
N ILE A 31 4.33 13.53 7.58
CA ILE A 31 4.99 14.83 7.45
C ILE A 31 4.21 15.64 6.42
N ASP A 32 3.74 16.80 6.82
CA ASP A 32 3.06 17.76 5.93
C ASP A 32 4.00 18.93 5.64
N SER A 33 4.01 19.38 4.38
CA SER A 33 4.78 20.52 3.91
C SER A 33 3.84 21.54 3.28
N GLU A 34 3.45 22.55 4.04
CA GLU A 34 2.57 23.60 3.51
C GLU A 34 3.22 24.38 2.36
N ALA A 35 4.48 24.76 2.54
CA ALA A 35 5.24 25.49 1.52
C ALA A 35 5.44 24.64 0.24
N GLY A 36 5.63 23.33 0.40
CA GLY A 36 5.80 22.40 -0.73
C GLY A 36 4.48 21.86 -1.30
N ARG A 37 3.35 22.10 -0.62
CA ARG A 37 2.01 21.60 -0.98
C ARG A 37 1.92 20.07 -1.11
N PHE A 38 2.47 19.32 -0.14
CA PHE A 38 2.40 17.86 -0.12
C PHE A 38 2.36 17.26 1.28
N SER A 39 1.91 16.00 1.36
CA SER A 39 2.02 15.11 2.53
C SER A 39 2.83 13.87 2.19
N LEU A 40 3.71 13.46 3.12
CA LEU A 40 4.40 12.17 3.10
C LEU A 40 3.86 11.30 4.24
N ILE A 41 3.36 10.11 3.91
CA ILE A 41 2.65 9.24 4.85
C ILE A 41 3.32 7.88 4.83
N PHE A 42 3.82 7.42 5.96
CA PHE A 42 4.57 6.18 6.08
C PHE A 42 3.70 5.13 6.77
N LEU A 43 3.51 4.00 6.09
CA LEU A 43 2.80 2.84 6.60
C LEU A 43 3.77 1.67 6.74
N ALA A 44 3.61 0.86 7.79
CA ALA A 44 4.44 -0.33 8.01
C ALA A 44 3.61 -1.51 8.57
N PRO A 45 4.01 -2.76 8.28
CA PRO A 45 3.43 -3.92 8.94
C PRO A 45 3.71 -3.91 10.46
N PRO A 46 2.82 -4.49 11.28
CA PRO A 46 3.06 -4.61 12.72
C PRO A 46 4.37 -5.36 13.00
N GLY A 47 5.19 -4.80 13.89
CA GLY A 47 6.49 -5.39 14.25
C GLY A 47 7.60 -5.24 13.21
N GLN A 48 7.35 -4.58 12.07
CA GLN A 48 8.33 -4.35 10.99
C GLN A 48 8.45 -2.86 10.63
N PRO A 49 8.83 -1.98 11.59
CA PRO A 49 8.88 -0.53 11.38
C PRO A 49 9.89 -0.08 10.30
N GLU A 50 10.80 -0.94 9.87
CA GLU A 50 11.78 -0.71 8.80
C GLU A 50 11.26 -1.02 7.39
N ALA A 51 10.17 -1.76 7.25
CA ALA A 51 9.58 -2.15 5.97
C ALA A 51 8.49 -1.16 5.53
N GLN A 52 8.87 0.12 5.42
CA GLN A 52 7.90 1.20 5.18
C GLN A 52 7.52 1.33 3.70
N ILE A 53 6.24 1.55 3.45
CA ILE A 53 5.77 2.21 2.23
C ILE A 53 5.51 3.69 2.53
N GLU A 54 6.08 4.57 1.72
CA GLU A 54 5.82 6.00 1.71
C GLU A 54 4.77 6.32 0.64
N LEU A 55 3.67 6.95 1.06
CA LEU A 55 2.70 7.57 0.16
C LEU A 55 3.04 9.05 0.04
N THR A 56 3.36 9.50 -1.16
CA THR A 56 3.49 10.94 -1.46
C THR A 56 2.18 11.44 -2.05
N TYR A 57 1.52 12.34 -1.34
CA TYR A 57 0.30 13.01 -1.79
C TYR A 57 0.60 14.48 -2.07
N ASN A 58 0.63 14.86 -3.35
CA ASN A 58 0.73 16.26 -3.77
C ASN A 58 -0.67 16.88 -3.76
N TRP A 59 -0.88 17.93 -2.97
CA TRP A 59 -2.23 18.46 -2.67
C TRP A 59 -2.92 19.08 -3.89
N ASP A 60 -2.11 19.59 -4.82
CA ASP A 60 -2.59 20.33 -5.99
C ASP A 60 -2.48 19.50 -7.29
N GLU A 61 -1.89 18.29 -7.24
CA GLU A 61 -1.82 17.38 -8.38
C GLU A 61 -2.88 16.28 -8.26
N LYS A 62 -3.46 15.87 -9.39
CA LYS A 62 -4.41 14.76 -9.46
C LYS A 62 -4.13 13.88 -10.64
N GLY A 63 -4.32 12.58 -10.45
CA GLY A 63 -4.14 11.57 -11.47
C GLY A 63 -2.66 11.25 -11.69
N TYR A 64 -2.29 10.02 -11.36
CA TYR A 64 -1.00 9.45 -11.76
C TYR A 64 -1.28 8.35 -12.76
N ASP A 65 -0.70 8.46 -13.95
CA ASP A 65 -0.76 7.37 -14.92
C ASP A 65 0.04 6.18 -14.40
N GLY A 66 -0.54 4.99 -14.50
CA GLY A 66 0.18 3.76 -14.21
C GLY A 66 1.36 3.59 -15.16
N GLY A 67 2.57 3.44 -14.60
CA GLY A 67 3.76 3.09 -15.37
C GLY A 67 4.02 1.58 -15.36
N ARG A 68 4.47 1.01 -16.49
CA ARG A 68 4.87 -0.42 -16.59
C ARG A 68 6.18 -0.76 -15.87
N ASN A 69 6.76 0.18 -15.12
CA ASN A 69 8.12 0.08 -14.57
C ASN A 69 8.14 -0.33 -13.09
N PHE A 70 7.05 -0.13 -12.35
CA PHE A 70 6.92 -0.59 -10.97
C PHE A 70 6.12 -1.89 -10.95
N GLY A 71 6.69 -2.94 -10.35
CA GLY A 71 6.10 -4.28 -10.37
C GLY A 71 5.00 -4.45 -9.33
N HIS A 72 5.37 -4.60 -8.07
CA HIS A 72 4.46 -4.83 -6.96
C HIS A 72 5.20 -4.66 -5.62
N LEU A 73 4.40 -4.61 -4.56
CA LEU A 73 4.83 -4.89 -3.20
C LEU A 73 4.36 -6.30 -2.84
N ALA A 74 5.16 -7.03 -2.07
CA ALA A 74 4.83 -8.38 -1.62
C ALA A 74 4.78 -8.42 -0.10
N TYR A 75 3.70 -8.99 0.43
CA TYR A 75 3.51 -9.25 1.85
C TYR A 75 3.20 -10.74 2.03
N GLU A 76 3.84 -11.35 3.01
CA GLU A 76 3.47 -12.70 3.46
C GLU A 76 2.30 -12.62 4.42
N VAL A 77 1.41 -13.60 4.34
CA VAL A 77 0.26 -13.77 5.24
C VAL A 77 0.17 -15.22 5.66
N GLU A 78 -0.42 -15.46 6.83
CA GLU A 78 -0.54 -16.81 7.42
C GLU A 78 -1.39 -17.74 6.56
N ASP A 79 -2.54 -17.26 6.06
CA ASP A 79 -3.44 -18.00 5.18
C ASP A 79 -3.90 -17.10 4.02
N ILE A 80 -3.42 -17.41 2.82
CA ILE A 80 -3.71 -16.62 1.62
C ILE A 80 -5.18 -16.74 1.19
N TYR A 81 -5.85 -17.88 1.42
CA TYR A 81 -7.25 -18.06 1.05
C TYR A 81 -8.14 -17.27 2.00
N ALA A 82 -7.90 -17.38 3.31
CA ALA A 82 -8.63 -16.61 4.31
C ALA A 82 -8.43 -15.09 4.09
N LYS A 83 -7.20 -14.66 3.80
CA LYS A 83 -6.93 -13.25 3.50
C LYS A 83 -7.61 -12.79 2.21
N CYS A 84 -7.58 -13.57 1.14
CA CYS A 84 -8.28 -13.22 -0.10
C CYS A 84 -9.79 -13.10 0.13
N GLN A 85 -10.40 -14.00 0.90
CA GLN A 85 -11.82 -13.92 1.23
C GLN A 85 -12.15 -12.66 2.04
N ASP A 86 -11.37 -12.37 3.10
CA ASP A 86 -11.51 -11.14 3.92
C ASP A 86 -11.41 -9.86 3.07
N LEU A 87 -10.54 -9.85 2.07
CA LEU A 87 -10.40 -8.73 1.14
C LEU A 87 -11.60 -8.61 0.19
N VAL A 88 -12.10 -9.72 -0.36
CA VAL A 88 -13.31 -9.75 -1.19
C VAL A 88 -14.53 -9.25 -0.41
N ASP A 89 -14.70 -9.70 0.83
CA ASP A 89 -15.81 -9.29 1.71
C ASP A 89 -15.78 -7.78 2.01
N LYS A 90 -14.61 -7.16 1.91
CA LYS A 90 -14.39 -5.71 2.06
C LYS A 90 -14.36 -4.96 0.72
N GLY A 91 -14.70 -5.62 -0.39
CA GLY A 91 -14.86 -5.03 -1.71
C GLY A 91 -13.57 -4.90 -2.54
N VAL A 92 -12.49 -5.59 -2.16
CA VAL A 92 -11.23 -5.60 -2.91
C VAL A 92 -11.29 -6.62 -4.06
N GLU A 93 -10.87 -6.19 -5.24
CA GLU A 93 -10.81 -7.04 -6.44
C GLU A 93 -9.56 -7.94 -6.41
N ILE A 94 -9.76 -9.27 -6.56
CA ILE A 94 -8.68 -10.25 -6.72
C ILE A 94 -8.37 -10.41 -8.22
N LEU A 95 -7.23 -9.88 -8.67
CA LEU A 95 -6.79 -9.96 -10.07
C LEU A 95 -6.30 -11.35 -10.46
N ARG A 96 -5.56 -12.00 -9.56
CA ARG A 96 -5.11 -13.39 -9.71
C ARG A 96 -5.34 -14.11 -8.39
N PRO A 97 -6.31 -15.02 -8.31
CA PRO A 97 -6.55 -15.78 -7.07
C PRO A 97 -5.38 -16.74 -6.80
N PRO A 98 -5.25 -17.22 -5.55
CA PRO A 98 -4.23 -18.22 -5.19
C PRO A 98 -4.28 -19.42 -6.13
N ARG A 99 -3.15 -19.70 -6.79
CA ARG A 99 -2.90 -20.98 -7.47
C ARG A 99 -1.97 -21.79 -6.59
N ASP A 100 -2.36 -23.02 -6.30
CA ASP A 100 -1.62 -23.95 -5.42
C ASP A 100 -1.39 -23.45 -3.99
N GLY A 101 -2.07 -22.37 -3.57
CA GLY A 101 -2.05 -21.85 -2.20
C GLY A 101 -0.89 -20.91 -1.83
N TYR A 102 -0.10 -20.42 -2.79
CA TYR A 102 1.12 -19.66 -2.47
C TYR A 102 1.07 -18.16 -2.77
N MET A 103 0.29 -17.70 -3.75
CA MET A 103 0.39 -16.32 -4.23
C MET A 103 -0.90 -15.82 -4.88
N ALA A 104 -1.32 -14.61 -4.51
CA ALA A 104 -2.40 -13.87 -5.16
C ALA A 104 -1.96 -12.46 -5.57
N PHE A 105 -2.63 -11.89 -6.56
CA PHE A 105 -2.52 -10.47 -6.91
C PHE A 105 -3.88 -9.82 -6.71
N ILE A 106 -3.88 -8.68 -6.03
CA ILE A 106 -5.07 -7.89 -5.73
C ILE A 106 -4.91 -6.50 -6.33
N LYS A 107 -6.03 -5.84 -6.62
CA LYS A 107 -6.04 -4.46 -7.08
C LYS A 107 -6.21 -3.52 -5.89
N SER A 108 -5.31 -2.54 -5.78
CA SER A 108 -5.41 -1.40 -4.86
C SER A 108 -6.35 -0.32 -5.38
#